data_AF-A0A523MBT4-F1
#
_entry.id   AF-A0A523MBT4-F1
#
_cell.length_a   1.000
_cell.length_b   1.000
_cell.length_c   1.000
_cell.angle_alpha   90.00
_cell.angle_beta   90.00
_cell.angle_gamma   90.00
#
_symmetry.space_group_name_H-M   'P 1'
#
loop_
_entity.id
_entity.type
_entity.pdbx_description
1 polymer ?
#
loop_
_entity_poly.entity_id
_entity_poly.type
_entity_poly.pdbx_seq_one_letter_code
_entity_poly.pdbx_strand_id
1 'polypeptide(L)' 'MKVCVYGCGAIGSLLAVRLANCGVQVSVIARGEHLNAIHSNGLTLLPSKGDDPLIALVNASDDPA' A
#
# COMPACT_ATOMS: atom_id res chain seq x y z
N MET A 1 -2.42 7.21 15.08
CA MET A 1 -3.59 7.27 14.17
C MET A 1 -3.58 6.03 13.29
N LYS A 2 -4.75 5.48 12.94
CA LYS A 2 -4.88 4.31 12.05
C LYS A 2 -5.66 4.70 10.80
N VAL A 3 -5.20 4.26 9.63
CA VAL A 3 -5.82 4.58 8.33
C VAL A 3 -6.07 3.28 7.56
N CYS A 4 -7.28 3.12 7.02
CA CYS A 4 -7.59 2.09 6.04
C CYS A 4 -7.75 2.74 4.66
N VAL A 5 -7.03 2.24 3.66
CA VAL A 5 -7.21 2.63 2.26
C VAL A 5 -8.06 1.56 1.57
N TYR A 6 -9.30 1.90 1.27
CA TYR A 6 -10.21 1.00 0.57
C TYR A 6 -9.97 1.08 -0.94
N GLY A 7 -9.24 0.10 -1.49
CA GLY A 7 -8.87 0.04 -2.90
C GLY A 7 -7.45 0.55 -3.17
N CYS A 8 -6.54 -0.38 -3.48
CA CYS A 8 -5.15 -0.10 -3.89
C CYS A 8 -4.99 0.01 -5.41
N GLY A 9 -5.68 0.98 -6.01
CA GLY A 9 -5.37 1.45 -7.37
C GLY A 9 -4.18 2.41 -7.38
N ALA A 10 -3.97 3.12 -8.50
CA ALA A 10 -2.85 4.07 -8.63
C ALA A 10 -2.76 5.09 -7.46
N ILE A 11 -3.87 5.76 -7.13
CA ILE A 11 -3.90 6.77 -6.07
C ILE A 11 -3.92 6.13 -4.68
N GLY A 12 -4.69 5.07 -4.47
CA GLY A 12 -4.76 4.38 -3.18
C GLY A 12 -3.40 3.86 -2.74
N SER A 13 -2.66 3.23 -3.65
CA SER A 13 -1.32 2.72 -3.39
C SER A 13 -0.29 3.84 -3.15
N LEU A 14 -0.37 4.94 -3.92
CA LEU A 14 0.45 6.13 -3.68
C LEU A 14 0.27 6.67 -2.25
N LEU A 15 -0.98 6.85 -1.82
CA LEU A 15 -1.30 7.34 -0.49
C LEU A 15 -0.87 6.36 0.60
N ALA A 16 -1.18 5.07 0.43
CA ALA A 16 -0.84 4.03 1.40
C ALA A 16 0.68 3.95 1.63
N VAL A 17 1.49 3.94 0.57
CA VAL A 17 2.96 3.89 0.69
C VAL A 17 3.50 5.13 1.39
N ARG A 18 3.06 6.33 0.99
CA ARG A 18 3.54 7.58 1.59
C ARG A 18 3.14 7.70 3.07
N LEU A 19 1.90 7.36 3.42
CA LEU A 19 1.44 7.36 4.80
C LEU A 19 2.21 6.37 5.67
N ALA A 20 2.40 5.14 5.19
CA ALA A 20 3.15 4.11 5.91
C ALA A 20 4.61 4.54 6.14
N ASN A 21 5.26 5.15 5.14
CA ASN A 21 6.63 5.67 5.26
C ASN A 21 6.74 6.86 6.21
N CYS A 22 5.66 7.59 6.48
CA CYS A 22 5.61 8.61 7.54
C CYS A 22 5.33 8.02 8.94
N GLY A 23 5.32 6.69 9.10
CA GLY A 23 5.07 6.01 10.37
C GLY A 23 3.59 5.89 10.75
N VAL A 24 2.66 6.16 9.82
CA VAL A 24 1.22 5.95 10.05
C VAL A 24 0.91 4.46 9.96
N GLN A 25 0.10 3.94 10.88
CA GLN A 25 -0.39 2.57 10.77
C GLN A 25 -1.44 2.47 9.67
N VAL A 26 -1.07 1.85 8.54
CA VAL A 26 -1.91 1.71 7.35
C VAL A 26 -2.35 0.26 7.16
N SER A 27 -3.62 0.07 6.84
CA SER A 27 -4.16 -1.16 6.27
C SER A 27 -4.80 -0.87 4.92
N VAL A 28 -4.87 -1.86 4.05
CA VAL A 28 -5.43 -1.69 2.71
C VAL A 28 -6.40 -2.80 2.35
N ILE A 29 -7.44 -2.44 1.59
CA ILE A 29 -8.33 -3.40 0.96
C ILE A 29 -7.95 -3.54 -0.51
N ALA A 30 -7.57 -4.75 -0.91
CA ALA A 30 -7.20 -5.12 -2.28
C ALA A 30 -7.77 -6.51 -2.59
N ARG A 31 -7.78 -6.93 -3.87
CA ARG A 31 -8.37 -8.21 -4.27
C ARG A 31 -7.51 -8.91 -5.31
N GLY A 32 -7.69 -10.23 -5.43
CA GLY A 32 -7.09 -11.04 -6.48
C GLY A 32 -5.57 -10.97 -6.51
N GLU A 33 -5.00 -10.93 -7.71
CA GLU A 33 -3.54 -10.91 -7.91
C GLU A 33 -2.85 -9.72 -7.24
N HIS A 34 -3.53 -8.57 -7.15
CA HIS A 34 -2.96 -7.40 -6.50
C HIS A 34 -2.80 -7.60 -4.99
N LEU A 35 -3.78 -8.23 -4.32
CA LEU A 35 -3.66 -8.58 -2.90
C LEU A 35 -2.49 -9.54 -2.67
N ASN A 36 -2.39 -10.60 -3.50
CA ASN A 36 -1.30 -11.57 -3.40
C ASN A 36 0.08 -10.91 -3.61
N ALA A 37 0.18 -9.96 -4.55
CA ALA A 37 1.40 -9.21 -4.79
C ALA A 37 1.77 -8.31 -3.60
N ILE A 38 0.80 -7.67 -2.95
CA ILE A 38 1.03 -6.86 -1.74
C ILE A 38 1.53 -7.73 -0.59
N HIS A 39 0.97 -8.93 -0.38
CA HIS A 39 1.47 -9.84 0.65
C HIS A 39 2.89 -10.33 0.38
N SER A 40 3.24 -10.56 -0.90
CA SER A 40 4.55 -11.10 -1.29
C SER A 40 5.65 -10.04 -1.28
N ASN A 41 5.35 -8.83 -1.75
CA ASN A 41 6.35 -7.80 -2.05
C ASN A 41 6.15 -6.49 -1.28
N GLY A 42 5.01 -6.32 -0.60
CA GLY A 42 4.54 -5.02 -0.12
C GLY A 42 4.00 -4.15 -1.24
N LEU A 43 3.63 -2.91 -0.89
CA LEU A 43 3.32 -1.87 -1.86
C LEU A 43 4.60 -1.16 -2.27
N THR A 44 4.93 -1.21 -3.56
CA THR A 44 6.08 -0.52 -4.14
C THR A 44 5.63 0.70 -4.92
N LEU A 45 6.09 1.87 -4.50
CA LEU A 45 5.91 3.13 -5.22
C LEU A 45 7.19 3.45 -5.97
N LEU A 46 7.10 3.48 -7.30
CA LEU A 46 8.18 3.91 -8.18
C LEU A 46 8.13 5.43 -8.35
N PRO A 47 9.19 6.17 -7.96
CA PRO A 47 9.28 7.60 -8.19
C PRO A 47 9.44 7.92 -9.67
N SER A 48 9.05 9.12 -10.06
CA SER A 48 9.13 9.55 -11.46
C SER A 48 10.55 9.88 -11.93
N LYS A 49 11.50 10.21 -11.03
CA LYS A 49 12.90 10.46 -11.37
C LYS A 49 13.84 10.17 -10.20
N GLY A 50 14.92 9.44 -10.47
CA GLY A 50 16.19 9.43 -9.71
C GLY A 50 16.17 8.88 -8.28
N ASP A 51 15.01 8.79 -7.66
CA ASP A 51 14.84 8.28 -6.31
C ASP A 51 14.64 6.77 -6.29
N ASP A 52 15.10 6.14 -5.21
CA ASP A 52 14.87 4.72 -4.97
C ASP A 52 13.37 4.41 -4.77
N PRO A 53 12.92 3.21 -5.16
CA PRO A 53 11.58 2.75 -4.86
C PRO A 53 11.26 2.84 -3.37
N LEU A 54 10.07 3.38 -3.05
CA LEU A 54 9.56 3.34 -1.69
C LEU A 54 8.72 2.08 -1.52
N ILE A 55 9.10 1.23 -0.58
CA ILE A 55 8.39 -0.01 -0.27
C ILE A 55 7.71 0.15 1.09
N ALA A 56 6.43 -0.18 1.15
CA ALA A 56 5.67 -0.20 2.39
C ALA A 56 5.08 -1.60 2.64
N LEU A 57 5.44 -2.19 3.77
CA LEU A 57 4.77 -3.38 4.29
C LEU A 57 3.54 -2.92 5.07
N VAL A 58 2.37 -3.18 4.51
CA VAL A 58 1.08 -2.81 5.09
C VAL A 58 0.23 -4.06 5.30
N ASN A 59 -0.68 -4.01 6.27
CA ASN A 59 -1.67 -5.06 6.39
C ASN A 59 -2.63 -4.98 5.19
N ALA A 60 -2.90 -6.10 4.53
CA ALA A 60 -3.76 -6.13 3.35
C ALA A 60 -4.78 -7.26 3.47
N SER A 61 -6.03 -6.98 3.09
CA SER A 61 -7.14 -7.93 3.12
C SER A 61 -8.06 -7.71 1.92
N ASP A 62 -8.82 -8.73 1.51
CA ASP A 62 -9.99 -8.57 0.62
C ASP A 62 -11.30 -8.47 1.39
N ASP A 63 -11.31 -8.81 2.67
CA ASP A 63 -12.41 -8.60 3.61
C ASP A 63 -12.27 -7.24 4.32
N PRO A 64 -13.24 -6.32 4.15
CA PRO A 64 -13.23 -5.04 4.84
C PRO A 64 -13.82 -5.04 6.26
N ALA A 65 -14.35 -6.18 6.74
CA ALA A 65 -14.92 -6.31 8.08
C ALA A 65 -13.87 -6.57 9.19
#